data_AF-A0A438F5U0-F1
#
_entry.id   AF-A0A438F5U0-F1
#
_cell.length_a   1.000
_cell.length_b   1.000
_cell.length_c   1.000
_cell.angle_alpha   90.00
_cell.angle_beta   90.00
_cell.angle_gamma   90.00
#
_symmetry.space_group_name_H-M   'P 1'
#
loop_
_entity.id
_entity.type
_entity.pdbx_description
1 polymer ?
#
loop_
_entity_poly.entity_id
_entity_poly.type
_entity_poly.pdbx_seq_one_letter_code
_entity_poly.pdbx_strand_id
1 'polypeptide(L)'
;MKSRTAEDESHHGGAPINGSKSIKKHKQMMMKKKNMRRLGGGGLSLEAFANAKSTTNNYNPALIKKQKEFYKNAKYVSRYKKSLKQQGKQNDISSAIRQPQDENEGEGVSQRSKKNKKKKDSSHSLKELYEKKREEEERTRIERDTIFQAKKEKRERVESQRKAAREKMFKRTRKGQPVMKYRIEHLLQTIQGSTS
;
A
#
# COMPACT_ATOMS: atom_id res chain seq x y z
N MET A 1 -5.79 33.60 85.15
CA MET A 1 -4.54 33.48 84.36
C MET A 1 -4.88 32.93 82.99
N LYS A 2 -4.32 33.53 81.92
CA LYS A 2 -4.29 33.05 80.51
C LYS A 2 -5.64 33.06 79.77
N SER A 3 -5.81 33.51 78.52
CA SER A 3 -5.08 34.37 77.57
C SER A 3 -6.00 34.53 76.35
N ARG A 4 -6.03 35.70 75.71
CA ARG A 4 -6.69 35.95 74.42
C ARG A 4 -5.99 35.19 73.29
N THR A 5 -6.74 34.80 72.24
CA THR A 5 -6.37 34.69 70.80
C THR A 5 -7.36 33.73 70.12
N ALA A 6 -7.77 33.83 68.87
CA ALA A 6 -7.86 34.86 67.83
C ALA A 6 -8.63 34.14 66.70
N GLU A 7 -9.46 34.86 65.97
CA GLU A 7 -10.09 34.44 64.70
C GLU A 7 -9.10 33.70 63.80
N ASP A 8 -9.48 32.53 63.25
CA ASP A 8 -8.72 31.87 62.19
C ASP A 8 -9.41 32.11 60.84
N GLU A 9 -9.21 33.32 60.34
CA GLU A 9 -9.40 33.73 58.94
C GLU A 9 -8.22 33.18 58.11
N SER A 10 -8.29 31.93 57.64
CA SER A 10 -7.28 31.40 56.74
C SER A 10 -7.56 31.81 55.28
N HIS A 11 -6.79 32.81 54.87
CA HIS A 11 -6.74 33.46 53.57
C HIS A 11 -6.44 32.53 52.37
N HIS A 12 -6.86 33.04 51.21
CA HIS A 12 -6.41 32.68 49.87
C HIS A 12 -4.90 32.41 49.75
N GLY A 13 -4.54 31.17 49.41
CA GLY A 13 -3.19 30.77 49.02
C GLY A 13 -3.18 30.10 47.66
N GLY A 14 -3.23 30.88 46.58
CA GLY A 14 -3.12 30.39 45.21
C GLY A 14 -1.74 29.77 44.95
N ALA A 15 -1.65 28.44 45.02
CA ALA A 15 -0.53 27.71 44.45
C ALA A 15 -0.61 27.77 42.91
N PRO A 16 0.41 28.25 42.18
CA PRO A 16 0.37 28.27 40.73
C PRO A 16 0.42 26.83 40.23
N ILE A 17 -0.72 26.34 39.74
CA ILE A 17 -0.84 25.07 39.03
C ILE A 17 0.15 25.11 37.87
N ASN A 18 1.26 24.38 38.02
CA ASN A 18 2.30 24.15 37.01
C ASN A 18 1.77 23.31 35.81
N GLY A 19 0.52 23.51 35.40
CA GLY A 19 -0.12 22.84 34.26
C GLY A 19 0.57 23.17 32.94
N SER A 20 1.20 24.34 32.83
CA SER A 20 1.97 24.72 31.65
C SER A 20 3.19 23.83 31.40
N LYS A 21 3.86 23.33 32.45
CA LYS A 21 5.00 22.41 32.31
C LYS A 21 4.55 21.00 31.94
N SER A 22 3.44 20.51 32.49
CA SER A 22 2.89 19.19 32.17
C SER A 22 2.31 19.12 30.75
N ILE A 23 1.60 20.16 30.32
CA ILE A 23 1.07 20.31 28.95
C ILE A 23 2.20 20.42 27.93
N LYS A 24 3.26 21.19 28.24
CA LYS A 24 4.47 21.26 27.38
C LYS A 24 5.17 19.92 27.27
N LYS A 25 5.34 19.18 28.38
CA LYS A 25 5.92 17.81 28.36
C LYS A 25 5.06 16.83 27.56
N HIS A 26 3.74 16.88 27.70
CA HIS A 26 2.81 16.04 26.93
C HIS A 26 2.86 16.36 25.43
N LYS A 27 2.84 17.64 25.06
CA LYS A 27 2.97 18.10 23.67
C LYS A 27 4.32 17.71 23.07
N GLN A 28 5.40 17.80 23.84
CA GLN A 28 6.74 17.39 23.42
C GLN A 28 6.84 15.87 23.22
N MET A 29 6.25 15.05 24.11
CA MET A 29 6.14 13.61 23.94
C MET A 29 5.33 13.22 22.68
N MET A 30 4.20 13.90 22.45
CA MET A 30 3.37 13.69 21.26
C MET A 30 4.13 14.02 19.97
N MET A 31 4.90 15.10 19.95
CA MET A 31 5.76 15.46 18.80
C MET A 31 6.91 14.46 18.62
N LYS A 32 7.57 14.00 19.70
CA LYS A 32 8.60 12.95 19.63
C LYS A 32 8.03 11.62 19.09
N LYS A 33 6.85 11.19 19.56
CA LYS A 33 6.15 9.99 19.04
C LYS A 33 5.78 10.14 17.56
N LYS A 34 5.30 11.31 17.13
CA LYS A 34 5.00 11.59 15.71
C LYS A 34 6.27 11.58 14.85
N ASN A 35 7.37 12.15 15.34
CA ASN A 35 8.65 12.16 14.62
C ASN A 35 9.25 10.76 14.50
N MET A 36 9.12 9.92 15.52
CA MET A 36 9.55 8.52 15.44
C MET A 36 8.78 7.75 14.38
N ARG A 37 7.46 7.96 14.25
CA ARG A 37 6.66 7.35 13.17
C ARG A 37 7.06 7.82 11.77
N ARG A 38 7.64 9.02 11.63
CA ARG A 38 8.12 9.58 10.34
C ARG A 38 9.51 9.07 9.96
N LEU A 39 10.31 8.60 10.92
CA LEU A 39 11.65 8.04 10.72
C LEU A 39 11.65 6.50 10.60
N GLY A 40 10.51 5.88 10.31
CA GLY A 40 10.41 4.41 10.27
C GLY A 40 10.29 3.79 11.66
N GLY A 41 9.51 4.42 12.54
CA GLY A 41 9.34 4.00 13.93
C GLY A 41 8.79 2.58 14.05
N GLY A 42 9.62 1.71 14.64
CA GLY A 42 9.30 0.33 15.00
C GLY A 42 9.32 -0.60 13.81
N GLY A 43 10.51 -1.09 13.45
CA GLY A 43 10.62 -2.26 12.58
C GLY A 43 9.82 -3.44 13.16
N LEU A 44 9.52 -4.41 12.30
CA LEU A 44 8.93 -5.69 12.72
C LEU A 44 9.70 -6.22 13.93
N SER A 45 9.01 -6.77 14.92
CA SER A 45 9.67 -7.39 16.08
C SER A 45 10.68 -8.44 15.59
N LEU A 46 11.77 -8.64 16.33
CA LEU A 46 12.77 -9.65 15.98
C LEU A 46 12.12 -11.03 15.77
N GLU A 47 11.10 -11.33 16.58
CA GLU A 47 10.24 -12.50 16.43
C GLU A 47 9.48 -12.51 15.11
N ALA A 48 8.86 -11.40 14.68
CA ALA A 48 8.20 -11.31 13.39
C ALA A 48 9.19 -11.44 12.21
N PHE A 49 10.42 -10.94 12.35
CA PHE A 49 11.45 -11.09 11.33
C PHE A 49 11.96 -12.54 11.23
N ALA A 50 12.22 -13.19 12.37
CA ALA A 50 12.59 -14.60 12.44
C ALA A 50 11.46 -15.50 11.90
N ASN A 51 10.21 -15.17 12.25
CA ASN A 51 9.04 -15.94 11.84
C ASN A 51 8.55 -15.66 10.42
N ALA A 52 9.04 -14.61 9.76
CA ALA A 52 8.69 -14.30 8.37
C ALA A 52 8.98 -15.45 7.39
N LYS A 53 9.94 -16.32 7.72
CA LYS A 53 10.30 -17.51 6.94
C LYS A 53 9.84 -18.83 7.57
N SER A 54 9.44 -18.83 8.85
CA SER A 54 9.07 -20.05 9.59
C SER A 54 7.58 -20.38 9.54
N THR A 55 6.72 -19.45 9.07
CA THR A 55 5.29 -19.77 8.87
C THR A 55 5.15 -20.92 7.89
N THR A 56 4.78 -22.08 8.42
CA THR A 56 4.37 -23.27 7.68
C THR A 56 3.26 -22.90 6.72
N ASN A 57 3.65 -22.68 5.46
CA ASN A 57 3.00 -22.97 4.18
C ASN A 57 1.45 -23.02 4.08
N ASN A 58 0.70 -22.26 4.87
CA ASN A 58 -0.75 -22.14 4.74
C ASN A 58 -1.12 -20.95 3.85
N TYR A 59 -0.42 -20.81 2.71
CA TYR A 59 -0.71 -19.77 1.73
C TYR A 59 -2.02 -20.11 1.00
N ASN A 60 -3.13 -19.63 1.54
CA ASN A 60 -4.44 -19.70 0.88
C ASN A 60 -4.78 -18.35 0.22
N PRO A 61 -4.66 -18.22 -1.11
CA PRO A 61 -4.92 -16.96 -1.81
C PRO A 61 -6.37 -16.47 -1.65
N ALA A 62 -7.33 -17.37 -1.44
CA ALA A 62 -8.73 -17.01 -1.25
C ALA A 62 -8.96 -16.30 0.09
N LEU A 63 -8.33 -16.77 1.17
CA LEU A 63 -8.43 -16.14 2.50
C LEU A 63 -7.76 -14.76 2.50
N ILE A 64 -6.58 -14.65 1.88
CA ILE A 64 -5.86 -13.38 1.76
C ILE A 64 -6.70 -12.38 0.96
N LYS A 65 -7.32 -12.81 -0.15
CA LYS A 65 -8.21 -11.96 -0.95
C LYS A 65 -9.42 -11.50 -0.14
N LYS A 66 -10.07 -12.41 0.60
CA LYS A 66 -11.22 -12.09 1.47
C LYS A 66 -10.86 -11.05 2.53
N GLN A 67 -9.70 -11.19 3.18
CA GLN A 67 -9.25 -10.25 4.21
C GLN A 67 -8.93 -8.85 3.61
N LYS A 68 -8.28 -8.81 2.44
CA LYS A 68 -8.02 -7.55 1.72
C LYS A 68 -9.31 -6.83 1.34
N GLU A 69 -10.28 -7.54 0.77
CA GLU A 69 -11.57 -6.96 0.40
C GLU A 69 -12.37 -6.51 1.63
N PHE A 70 -12.37 -7.28 2.72
CA PHE A 70 -13.01 -6.86 3.97
C PHE A 70 -12.46 -5.52 4.47
N TYR A 71 -11.14 -5.37 4.50
CA TYR A 71 -10.50 -4.12 4.91
C TYR A 71 -10.83 -2.94 3.98
N LYS A 72 -10.82 -3.20 2.67
CA LYS A 72 -11.18 -2.21 1.64
C LYS A 72 -12.63 -1.74 1.81
N ASN A 73 -13.55 -2.68 2.04
CA ASN A 73 -14.97 -2.41 2.26
C ASN A 73 -15.20 -1.65 3.58
N ALA A 74 -14.55 -2.06 4.67
CA ALA A 74 -14.61 -1.33 5.93
C ALA A 74 -14.15 0.13 5.77
N LYS A 75 -13.10 0.36 4.97
CA LYS A 75 -12.62 1.70 4.64
C LYS A 75 -13.66 2.50 3.85
N TYR A 76 -14.30 1.90 2.84
CA TYR A 76 -15.36 2.57 2.09
C TYR A 76 -16.58 2.88 2.94
N VAL A 77 -17.06 1.95 3.76
CA VAL A 77 -18.17 2.18 4.70
C VAL A 77 -17.81 3.31 5.66
N SER A 78 -16.58 3.34 6.20
CA SER A 78 -16.14 4.43 7.08
C SER A 78 -16.11 5.79 6.38
N ARG A 79 -15.70 5.83 5.10
CA ARG A 79 -15.69 7.06 4.29
C ARG A 79 -17.11 7.54 4.01
N TYR A 80 -17.99 6.64 3.61
CA TYR A 80 -19.39 6.94 3.36
C TYR A 80 -20.12 7.44 4.61
N LYS A 81 -19.93 6.77 5.76
CA LYS A 81 -20.48 7.24 7.04
C LYS A 81 -19.95 8.62 7.42
N LYS A 82 -18.70 8.97 7.06
CA LYS A 82 -18.14 10.31 7.28
C LYS A 82 -18.76 11.35 6.34
N SER A 83 -18.95 11.03 5.07
CA SER A 83 -19.59 11.97 4.12
C SER A 83 -21.04 12.23 4.46
N LEU A 84 -21.80 11.20 4.88
CA LEU A 84 -23.17 11.38 5.38
C LEU A 84 -23.23 12.33 6.58
N LYS A 85 -22.30 12.18 7.53
CA LYS A 85 -22.19 13.11 8.68
C LYS A 85 -21.83 14.54 8.27
N GLN A 86 -21.10 14.73 7.17
CA GLN A 86 -20.78 16.05 6.64
C GLN A 86 -21.99 16.68 5.94
N GLN A 87 -22.73 15.90 5.15
CA GLN A 87 -23.96 16.36 4.49
C GLN A 87 -25.06 16.70 5.50
N GLY A 88 -25.24 15.89 6.55
CA GLY A 88 -26.20 16.21 7.63
C GLY A 88 -25.90 17.57 8.27
N LYS A 89 -24.63 17.86 8.55
CA LYS A 89 -24.20 19.18 9.07
C LYS A 89 -24.39 20.32 8.07
N GLN A 90 -24.19 20.07 6.77
CA GLN A 90 -24.43 21.08 5.74
C GLN A 90 -25.92 21.38 5.58
N ASN A 91 -26.79 20.38 5.69
CA ASN A 91 -28.24 20.57 5.62
C ASN A 91 -28.78 21.38 6.83
N ASP A 92 -28.24 21.16 8.02
CA ASP A 92 -28.60 21.94 9.22
C ASP A 92 -28.11 23.40 9.14
N ILE A 93 -26.99 23.66 8.46
CA ILE A 93 -26.43 25.02 8.27
C ILE A 93 -27.09 25.75 7.09
N SER A 94 -27.48 25.03 6.03
CA SER A 94 -28.10 25.61 4.83
C SER A 94 -29.60 25.89 4.99
N SER A 95 -30.28 25.32 5.99
CA SER A 95 -31.63 25.75 6.38
C SER A 95 -31.65 27.07 7.18
N ALA A 96 -30.52 27.52 7.73
CA ALA A 96 -30.43 28.72 8.56
C ALA A 96 -30.03 29.99 7.79
N ILE A 97 -29.65 29.88 6.51
CA ILE A 97 -29.15 31.01 5.71
C ILE A 97 -29.97 31.11 4.42
N ARG A 98 -31.17 31.69 4.51
CA ARG A 98 -31.93 32.15 3.34
C ARG A 98 -32.40 33.60 3.56
N GLN A 99 -31.58 34.52 3.04
CA GLN A 99 -31.84 35.91 2.61
C GLN A 99 -31.95 37.02 3.68
N PRO A 100 -31.62 38.31 3.36
CA PRO A 100 -31.52 38.93 2.02
C PRO A 100 -30.24 39.75 1.67
N GLN A 101 -29.99 39.86 0.36
CA GLN A 101 -29.72 41.07 -0.45
C GLN A 101 -28.88 42.23 0.14
N ASP A 102 -27.70 42.54 -0.45
CA ASP A 102 -27.43 43.85 -1.09
C ASP A 102 -26.05 43.93 -1.76
N GLU A 103 -25.99 44.77 -2.80
CA GLU A 103 -24.87 45.08 -3.68
C GLU A 103 -23.77 45.93 -2.99
N ASN A 104 -22.48 45.67 -3.25
CA ASN A 104 -21.53 46.76 -3.56
C ASN A 104 -20.15 46.25 -4.01
N GLU A 105 -19.64 46.90 -5.05
CA GLU A 105 -18.28 46.79 -5.57
C GLU A 105 -17.26 47.45 -4.65
N GLY A 106 -15.98 47.07 -4.78
CA GLY A 106 -14.91 47.73 -4.04
C GLY A 106 -13.54 47.14 -4.35
N GLU A 107 -12.90 47.71 -5.37
CA GLU A 107 -11.50 47.50 -5.72
C GLU A 107 -10.56 47.64 -4.51
N GLY A 108 -9.57 46.75 -4.43
CA GLY A 108 -8.54 46.78 -3.40
C GLY A 108 -7.22 46.21 -3.92
N VAL A 109 -6.51 47.00 -4.75
CA VAL A 109 -5.15 46.71 -5.20
C VAL A 109 -4.22 46.57 -4.00
N SER A 110 -3.71 45.36 -3.76
CA SER A 110 -2.65 45.10 -2.78
C SER A 110 -1.36 44.69 -3.48
N GLN A 111 -0.50 45.67 -3.72
CA GLN A 111 0.92 45.41 -3.94
C GLN A 111 1.55 44.94 -2.63
N ARG A 112 2.13 43.73 -2.60
CA ARG A 112 3.38 43.46 -1.86
C ARG A 112 3.97 42.07 -2.11
N SER A 113 5.31 42.07 -2.17
CA SER A 113 6.24 40.95 -1.94
C SER A 113 6.77 40.15 -3.15
N LYS A 114 7.68 40.78 -3.93
CA LYS A 114 8.71 40.05 -4.69
C LYS A 114 9.82 39.58 -3.74
N LYS A 115 9.65 38.43 -3.08
CA LYS A 115 10.74 37.79 -2.33
C LYS A 115 10.62 36.27 -2.32
N ASN A 116 10.71 35.64 -3.50
CA ASN A 116 10.86 34.18 -3.62
C ASN A 116 11.53 33.80 -4.97
N LYS A 117 12.85 33.94 -5.08
CA LYS A 117 13.62 33.50 -6.26
C LYS A 117 14.78 32.54 -5.93
N LYS A 118 14.65 31.74 -4.86
CA LYS A 118 15.67 30.74 -4.47
C LYS A 118 15.09 29.33 -4.22
N LYS A 119 14.11 28.87 -5.01
CA LYS A 119 13.56 27.50 -4.89
C LYS A 119 13.61 26.65 -6.17
N LYS A 120 14.23 27.13 -7.25
CA LYS A 120 14.18 26.44 -8.55
C LYS A 120 15.10 25.20 -8.63
N ASP A 121 16.15 25.13 -7.82
CA ASP A 121 17.07 23.97 -7.81
C ASP A 121 16.55 22.78 -7.00
N SER A 122 15.66 22.99 -6.02
CA SER A 122 15.10 21.89 -5.22
C SER A 122 14.03 21.06 -5.94
N SER A 123 13.43 21.61 -7.00
CA SER A 123 12.40 20.92 -7.80
C SER A 123 12.98 19.92 -8.80
N HIS A 124 14.25 20.06 -9.19
CA HIS A 124 14.91 19.15 -10.12
C HIS A 124 15.15 17.77 -9.49
N SER A 125 15.60 17.73 -8.24
CA SER A 125 15.88 16.49 -7.51
C SER A 125 14.63 15.60 -7.33
N LEU A 126 13.45 16.18 -7.10
CA LEU A 126 12.22 15.40 -6.95
C LEU A 126 11.78 14.76 -8.27
N LYS A 127 11.91 15.50 -9.39
CA LYS A 127 11.57 15.02 -10.73
C LYS A 127 12.48 13.85 -11.13
N GLU A 128 13.79 13.98 -10.87
CA GLU A 128 14.78 12.93 -11.14
C GLU A 128 14.50 11.65 -10.34
N LEU A 129 14.02 11.75 -9.10
CA LEU A 129 13.63 10.57 -8.30
C LEU A 129 12.43 9.83 -8.89
N TYR A 130 11.45 10.55 -9.44
CA TYR A 130 10.30 9.93 -10.09
C TYR A 130 10.67 9.29 -11.43
N GLU A 131 11.53 9.94 -12.20
CA GLU A 131 12.04 9.40 -13.47
C GLU A 131 12.85 8.11 -13.23
N LYS A 132 13.78 8.12 -12.27
CA LYS A 132 14.55 6.92 -11.89
C LYS A 132 13.65 5.76 -11.44
N LYS A 133 12.66 6.04 -10.59
CA LYS A 133 11.72 5.00 -10.14
C LYS A 133 10.90 4.41 -11.29
N ARG A 134 10.48 5.25 -12.24
CA ARG A 134 9.74 4.81 -13.41
C ARG A 134 10.60 3.93 -14.32
N GLU A 135 11.84 4.32 -14.56
CA GLU A 135 12.79 3.54 -15.36
C GLU A 135 13.09 2.18 -14.72
N GLU A 136 13.29 2.12 -13.41
CA GLU A 136 13.46 0.85 -12.69
C GLU A 136 12.23 -0.05 -12.80
N GLU A 137 11.03 0.50 -12.63
CA GLU A 137 9.79 -0.25 -12.82
C GLU A 137 9.62 -0.75 -14.26
N GLU A 138 9.96 0.04 -15.27
CA GLU A 138 9.91 -0.36 -16.68
C GLU A 138 10.94 -1.46 -16.98
N ARG A 139 12.16 -1.36 -16.46
CA ARG A 139 13.19 -2.41 -16.59
C ARG A 139 12.74 -3.73 -15.96
N THR A 140 12.17 -3.70 -14.76
CA THR A 140 11.67 -4.92 -14.11
C THR A 140 10.49 -5.56 -14.85
N ARG A 141 9.69 -4.77 -15.58
CA ARG A 141 8.63 -5.30 -16.45
C ARG A 141 9.24 -6.00 -17.66
N ILE A 142 10.18 -5.36 -18.33
CA ILE A 142 10.88 -5.92 -19.49
C ILE A 142 11.60 -7.23 -19.11
N GLU A 143 12.31 -7.26 -17.98
CA GLU A 143 12.98 -8.48 -17.49
C GLU A 143 11.98 -9.62 -17.21
N ARG A 144 10.82 -9.31 -16.62
CA ARG A 144 9.78 -10.32 -16.38
C ARG A 144 9.16 -10.81 -17.69
N ASP A 145 8.92 -9.91 -18.63
CA ASP A 145 8.32 -10.24 -19.92
C ASP A 145 9.28 -11.10 -20.75
N THR A 146 10.58 -10.83 -20.73
CA THR A 146 11.59 -11.68 -21.41
C THR A 146 11.67 -13.07 -20.78
N ILE A 147 11.67 -13.18 -19.45
CA ILE A 147 11.63 -14.48 -18.75
C ILE A 147 10.35 -15.25 -19.11
N PHE A 148 9.21 -14.55 -19.14
CA PHE A 148 7.93 -15.16 -19.48
C PHE A 148 7.90 -15.65 -20.93
N GLN A 149 8.40 -14.86 -21.87
CA GLN A 149 8.51 -15.24 -23.28
C GLN A 149 9.44 -16.44 -23.46
N ALA A 150 10.63 -16.43 -22.85
CA ALA A 150 11.55 -17.57 -22.91
C ALA A 150 10.93 -18.86 -22.34
N LYS A 151 10.16 -18.75 -21.26
CA LYS A 151 9.43 -19.89 -20.68
C LYS A 151 8.31 -20.37 -21.59
N LYS A 152 7.60 -19.45 -22.26
CA LYS A 152 6.54 -19.76 -23.22
C LYS A 152 7.12 -20.50 -24.43
N GLU A 153 8.21 -19.99 -24.99
CA GLU A 153 8.89 -20.62 -26.13
C GLU A 153 9.40 -22.02 -25.79
N LYS A 154 10.02 -22.22 -24.62
CA LYS A 154 10.43 -23.56 -24.16
C LYS A 154 9.25 -24.52 -24.09
N ARG A 155 8.10 -24.08 -23.56
CA ARG A 155 6.88 -24.90 -23.49
C ARG A 155 6.36 -25.24 -24.88
N GLU A 156 6.32 -24.26 -25.78
CA GLU A 156 5.85 -24.45 -27.15
C GLU A 156 6.73 -25.43 -27.93
N ARG A 157 8.05 -25.37 -27.76
CA ARG A 157 9.00 -26.33 -28.36
C ARG A 157 8.75 -27.77 -27.86
N VAL A 158 8.55 -27.96 -26.56
CA VAL A 158 8.24 -29.29 -26.01
C VAL A 158 6.87 -29.77 -26.48
N GLU A 159 5.89 -28.87 -26.56
CA GLU A 159 4.55 -29.20 -27.02
C GLU A 159 4.53 -29.54 -28.52
N SER A 160 5.27 -28.83 -29.36
CA SER A 160 5.38 -29.12 -30.79
C SER A 160 6.08 -30.46 -31.02
N GLN A 161 7.14 -30.77 -30.28
CA GLN A 161 7.78 -32.10 -30.29
C GLN A 161 6.79 -33.20 -29.87
N ARG A 162 6.03 -32.99 -28.79
CA ARG A 162 5.01 -33.95 -28.33
C ARG A 162 3.92 -34.16 -29.38
N LYS A 163 3.44 -33.10 -30.03
CA LYS A 163 2.42 -33.17 -31.10
C LYS A 163 2.95 -33.93 -32.30
N ALA A 164 4.16 -33.63 -32.77
CA ALA A 164 4.78 -34.33 -33.89
C ALA A 164 4.97 -35.83 -33.59
N ALA A 165 5.47 -36.18 -32.40
CA ALA A 165 5.58 -37.57 -31.97
C ALA A 165 4.21 -38.26 -31.93
N ARG A 166 3.18 -37.58 -31.39
CA ARG A 166 1.81 -38.10 -31.34
C ARG A 166 1.22 -38.32 -32.73
N GLU A 167 1.46 -37.39 -33.66
CA GLU A 167 0.99 -37.51 -35.04
C GLU A 167 1.61 -38.73 -35.74
N LYS A 168 2.93 -38.95 -35.58
CA LYS A 168 3.62 -40.14 -36.08
C LYS A 168 3.00 -41.42 -35.52
N MET A 169 2.72 -41.48 -34.22
CA MET A 169 2.11 -42.66 -33.58
C MET A 169 0.68 -42.95 -34.05
N PHE A 170 -0.07 -41.93 -34.49
CA PHE A 170 -1.43 -42.10 -35.00
C PHE A 170 -1.51 -42.46 -36.49
N LYS A 171 -0.39 -42.46 -37.22
CA LYS A 171 -0.40 -42.95 -38.60
C LYS A 171 -0.76 -44.44 -38.63
N ARG A 172 -1.72 -44.79 -39.47
CA ARG A 172 -2.25 -46.16 -39.65
C ARG A 172 -2.06 -46.64 -41.08
N THR A 173 -1.93 -47.94 -41.25
CA THR A 173 -1.91 -48.61 -42.56
C THR A 173 -3.33 -48.67 -43.14
N ARG A 174 -3.46 -49.10 -44.41
CA ARG A 174 -4.76 -49.27 -45.08
C ARG A 174 -5.74 -50.19 -44.33
N LYS A 175 -5.23 -51.12 -43.52
CA LYS A 175 -6.01 -52.04 -42.69
C LYS A 175 -6.25 -51.52 -41.26
N GLY A 176 -5.84 -50.30 -40.94
CA GLY A 176 -6.07 -49.65 -39.65
C GLY A 176 -5.04 -49.95 -38.57
N GLN A 177 -4.06 -50.81 -38.83
CA GLN A 177 -2.96 -51.10 -37.90
C GLN A 177 -2.01 -49.89 -37.79
N PRO A 178 -1.37 -49.66 -36.63
CA PRO A 178 -0.37 -48.60 -36.52
C PRO A 178 0.81 -48.86 -37.47
N VAL A 179 1.33 -47.79 -38.08
CA VAL A 179 2.50 -47.91 -38.95
C VAL A 179 3.71 -48.34 -38.12
N MET A 180 4.22 -49.55 -38.39
CA MET A 180 5.26 -50.19 -37.57
C MET A 180 6.56 -49.38 -37.49
N LYS A 181 6.93 -48.64 -38.54
CA LYS A 181 8.10 -47.74 -38.55
C LYS A 181 8.11 -46.80 -37.32
N TYR A 182 7.02 -46.07 -37.11
CA TYR A 182 6.91 -45.10 -36.02
C TYR A 182 6.66 -45.77 -34.67
N ARG A 183 6.01 -46.94 -34.65
CA ARG A 183 5.78 -47.71 -33.43
C ARG A 183 7.09 -48.27 -32.87
N ILE A 184 7.94 -48.84 -33.73
CA ILE A 184 9.25 -49.37 -33.36
C ILE A 184 10.17 -48.23 -32.88
N GLU A 185 10.22 -47.10 -33.59
CA GLU A 185 10.97 -45.89 -33.17
C GLU A 185 10.61 -45.47 -31.74
N HIS A 186 9.31 -45.41 -31.41
CA HIS A 186 8.84 -45.07 -30.06
C HIS A 186 9.21 -46.13 -29.00
N LEU A 187 9.10 -47.42 -29.32
CA LEU A 187 9.49 -48.49 -28.40
C LEU A 187 10.99 -48.42 -28.08
N LEU A 188 11.84 -48.22 -29.09
CA LEU A 188 13.28 -48.05 -28.91
C LEU A 188 13.61 -46.81 -28.05
N GLN A 189 12.95 -45.68 -28.32
CA GLN A 189 13.14 -44.47 -27.53
C GLN A 189 12.71 -44.64 -26.07
N THR A 190 11.64 -45.40 -25.81
CA THR A 190 11.16 -45.70 -24.46
C THR A 190 12.14 -46.59 -23.71
N ILE A 191 12.71 -47.61 -24.38
CA ILE A 191 13.72 -48.50 -23.79
C ILE A 191 14.98 -47.70 -23.44
N GLN A 192 15.50 -46.90 -24.37
CA GLN A 192 16.70 -46.08 -24.15
C GLN A 192 16.51 -45.04 -23.03
N GLY A 193 15.32 -44.42 -22.95
CA GLY A 193 15.00 -43.48 -21.89
C GLY A 193 14.76 -44.12 -20.53
N SER A 194 14.46 -45.43 -20.47
CA SER A 194 14.31 -46.18 -19.22
C SER A 194 15.62 -46.74 -18.67
N THR A 195 16.66 -46.81 -19.50
CA THR A 195 18.01 -47.30 -19.14
C THR A 195 18.97 -46.19 -18.69
N SER A 196 18.47 -44.97 -18.45
CA SER A 196 19.23 -43.81 -17.96
C SER A 196 18.76 -43.36 -16.58
#